data_AF-A0A7X2D0G7-F1
#
_entry.id   AF-A0A7X2D0G7-F1
#
_cell.length_a   1.000
_cell.length_b   1.000
_cell.length_c   1.000
_cell.angle_alpha   90.00
_cell.angle_beta   90.00
_cell.angle_gamma   90.00
#
_symmetry.space_group_name_H-M   'P 1'
#
loop_
_entity.id
_entity.type
_entity.pdbx_description
1 polymer ?
#
loop_
_entity_poly.entity_id
_entity_poly.type
_entity_poly.pdbx_seq_one_letter_code
_entity_poly.pdbx_strand_id
1 'polypeptide(L)' 'MVFRIIGIILLLLAIWQFVQARNGWQVYKNKSQRTDNALRVYGFAYSFFIALLLVVLGLSALLGVFS' A
#
# COMPACT_ATOMS: atom_id res chain seq x y z
N MET A 1 -4.12 -11.36 -21.92
CA MET A 1 -5.06 -10.23 -21.71
C MET A 1 -5.48 -10.11 -20.24
N VAL A 2 -5.94 -11.21 -19.61
CA VAL A 2 -6.33 -11.26 -18.19
C VAL A 2 -5.23 -10.79 -17.22
N PHE A 3 -3.97 -11.22 -17.42
CA PHE A 3 -2.85 -10.80 -16.56
C PHE A 3 -2.59 -9.29 -16.52
N ARG A 4 -2.82 -8.57 -17.63
CA ARG A 4 -2.67 -7.11 -17.68
C ARG A 4 -3.76 -6.41 -16.87
N ILE A 5 -4.99 -6.93 -16.89
CA ILE A 5 -6.11 -6.41 -16.09
C ILE A 5 -5.81 -6.61 -14.60
N ILE A 6 -5.32 -7.80 -14.22
CA ILE A 6 -4.89 -8.09 -12.84
C ILE A 6 -3.79 -7.12 -12.41
N GLY A 7 -2.80 -6.86 -13.28
CA GLY A 7 -1.73 -5.91 -12.99
C GLY A 7 -2.23 -4.48 -12.73
N ILE A 8 -3.21 -3.99 -13.50
CA ILE A 8 -3.83 -2.67 -13.28
C ILE A 8 -4.58 -2.63 -11.94
N ILE A 9 -5.32 -3.69 -11.60
CA ILE A 9 -6.04 -3.78 -10.32
C ILE A 9 -5.06 -3.75 -9.14
N LEU A 10 -3.95 -4.48 -9.24
CA LEU A 10 -2.89 -4.49 -8.22
C LEU A 10 -2.27 -3.09 -8.04
N LEU A 11 -2.04 -2.35 -9.13
CA LEU A 11 -1.54 -0.98 -9.06
C LEU A 11 -2.55 -0.02 -8.41
N LEU A 12 -3.85 -0.15 -8.71
CA LEU A 12 -4.89 0.66 -8.07
C LEU A 12 -4.95 0.39 -6.55
N LEU A 13 -4.85 -0.88 -6.15
CA LEU A 13 -4.79 -1.26 -4.74
C LEU A 13 -3.51 -0.75 -4.07
N ALA A 14 -2.38 -0.73 -4.78
CA ALA A 14 -1.14 -0.14 -4.28
C ALA A 14 -1.29 1.35 -3.99
N ILE A 15 -1.88 2.11 -4.92
CA ILE A 15 -2.16 3.54 -4.75
C ILE A 15 -3.03 3.77 -3.51
N TRP A 16 -4.09 2.97 -3.34
CA TRP A 16 -4.95 3.04 -2.16
C TRP A 16 -4.17 2.82 -0.86
N GLN A 17 -3.30 1.81 -0.82
CA GLN A 17 -2.47 1.53 0.36
C GLN A 17 -1.45 2.64 0.65
N PHE A 18 -0.88 3.28 -0.37
CA PHE A 18 -0.04 4.47 -0.19
C PHE A 18 -0.80 5.64 0.41
N VAL A 19 -2.05 5.88 -0.02
CA VAL A 19 -2.91 6.91 0.56
C VAL A 19 -3.18 6.62 2.04
N GLN A 20 -3.47 5.36 2.39
CA GLN A 20 -3.69 4.96 3.79
C GLN A 20 -2.43 5.09 4.64
N ALA A 21 -1.27 4.71 4.12
CA ALA A 21 0.02 4.92 4.80
C ALA A 21 0.28 6.42 5.06
N ARG A 22 0.01 7.28 4.06
CA ARG A 22 0.16 8.74 4.20
C ARG A 22 -0.81 9.33 5.22
N ASN A 23 -2.09 8.95 5.15
CA ASN A 23 -3.11 9.40 6.11
C ASN A 23 -2.76 8.95 7.52
N GLY A 24 -2.32 7.71 7.67
CA GLY A 24 -1.82 7.16 8.91
C GLY A 24 -0.64 7.92 9.50
N TRP A 25 0.32 8.28 8.66
CA TRP A 25 1.47 9.10 9.05
C TRP A 25 1.05 10.50 9.51
N GLN A 26 0.10 11.13 8.82
CA GLN A 26 -0.45 12.43 9.23
C GLN A 26 -1.19 12.33 10.56
N VAL A 27 -1.98 11.28 10.76
CA VAL A 27 -2.66 11.01 12.04
C VAL A 27 -1.64 10.78 13.15
N TYR A 28 -0.61 9.97 12.92
CA TYR A 28 0.47 9.77 13.86
C TYR A 28 1.15 11.10 14.21
N LYS A 29 1.57 11.88 13.21
CA LYS A 29 2.22 13.18 13.44
C LYS A 29 1.34 14.15 14.23
N ASN A 30 0.03 14.16 13.98
CA ASN A 30 -0.90 15.11 14.60
C ASN A 30 -1.46 14.64 15.96
N LYS A 31 -1.50 13.32 16.24
CA LYS A 31 -2.12 12.74 17.45
C LYS A 31 -1.15 11.99 18.38
N SER A 32 0.10 11.74 17.96
CA SER A 32 1.14 11.05 18.74
C SER A 32 1.50 11.72 20.08
N GLN A 33 1.01 12.93 20.37
CA GLN A 33 1.25 13.55 21.68
C GLN A 33 0.32 13.05 22.79
N ARG A 34 -0.78 12.35 22.46
CA ARG A 34 -1.69 11.80 23.49
C ARG A 34 -2.29 10.46 23.03
N THR A 35 -1.72 9.35 23.51
CA THR A 35 -2.40 8.03 23.59
C THR A 35 -2.80 7.35 22.27
N ASP A 36 -1.92 7.26 21.27
CA ASP A 36 -2.16 6.35 20.14
C ASP A 36 -1.50 4.98 20.34
N ASN A 37 -2.34 3.95 20.31
CA ASN A 37 -2.01 2.54 20.47
C ASN A 37 -0.93 2.14 19.45
N ALA A 38 0.21 1.59 19.91
CA ALA A 38 1.37 1.29 19.05
C ALA A 38 0.99 0.40 17.83
N LEU A 39 0.01 -0.48 17.99
CA LEU A 39 -0.58 -1.30 16.94
C LEU A 39 -1.08 -0.49 15.72
N ARG A 40 -1.58 0.73 15.91
CA ARG A 40 -2.02 1.60 14.81
C ARG A 40 -0.85 2.10 13.99
N VAL A 41 0.26 2.46 14.65
CA VAL A 41 1.49 2.92 13.99
C VAL A 41 2.09 1.79 13.16
N TYR A 42 2.15 0.58 13.72
CA TYR A 42 2.56 -0.61 12.97
C TYR A 42 1.63 -0.87 11.78
N GLY A 43 0.30 -0.77 11.95
CA GLY A 43 -0.66 -0.91 10.87
C GLY A 43 -0.39 0.01 9.68
N PHE A 44 -0.04 1.27 9.92
CA PHE A 44 0.32 2.21 8.85
C PHE A 44 1.66 1.91 8.19
N ALA A 45 2.66 1.46 8.96
CA ALA A 45 3.93 1.01 8.41
C ALA A 45 3.73 -0.22 7.50
N TYR A 46 2.89 -1.18 7.92
CA TYR A 46 2.55 -2.35 7.11
C TYR A 46 1.82 -1.99 5.82
N SER A 47 0.93 -0.98 5.83
CA SER A 47 0.28 -0.48 4.61
C SER A 47 1.29 -0.03 3.55
N PHE A 48 2.41 0.60 3.96
CA PHE A 48 3.46 1.01 3.03
C PHE A 48 4.17 -0.20 2.38
N PHE A 49 4.56 -1.21 3.17
CA PHE A 49 5.20 -2.41 2.64
C PHE A 49 4.26 -3.22 1.74
N ILE A 50 2.98 -3.32 2.11
CA ILE A 50 1.96 -3.98 1.30
C ILE A 50 1.76 -3.21 -0.02
N ALA A 51 1.72 -1.87 0.01
CA ALA A 51 1.64 -1.06 -1.19
C ALA A 51 2.82 -1.34 -2.13
N LEU A 52 4.04 -1.38 -1.59
CA LEU A 52 5.25 -1.63 -2.37
C LEU A 52 5.24 -3.03 -3.01
N LEU A 53 4.78 -4.03 -2.27
CA LEU A 53 4.63 -5.40 -2.77
C LEU A 53 3.58 -5.47 -3.89
N LEU A 54 2.45 -4.77 -3.75
CA LEU A 54 1.42 -4.66 -4.79
C LEU A 54 1.92 -3.93 -6.04
N VAL A 55 2.80 -2.93 -5.91
CA VAL A 55 3.45 -2.28 -7.07
C VAL A 55 4.32 -3.28 -7.82
N VAL A 56 5.17 -4.02 -7.11
CA VAL A 56 6.07 -5.01 -7.74
C VAL A 56 5.27 -6.10 -8.45
N LEU A 57 4.23 -6.63 -7.81
CA LEU A 57 3.35 -7.64 -8.41
C LEU A 57 2.54 -7.08 -9.59
N GLY A 58 2.02 -5.86 -9.46
CA GLY A 58 1.25 -5.19 -10.51
C GLY A 58 2.08 -4.89 -11.75
N LEU A 59 3.30 -4.39 -11.56
CA LEU A 59 4.27 -4.16 -12.63
C LEU A 59 4.72 -5.48 -13.28
N SER A 60 5.00 -6.51 -12.49
CA SER A 60 5.41 -7.82 -13.02
C SER A 60 4.30 -8.46 -13.88
N ALA A 61 3.04 -8.32 -13.46
CA ALA A 61 1.87 -8.78 -14.22
C ALA A 61 1.63 -7.97 -15.51
N LEU A 62 1.95 -6.67 -15.50
CA LEU A 62 1.84 -5.80 -16.67
C LEU A 62 2.95 -6.03 -17.70
N LEU A 63 4.18 -6.25 -17.24
CA LEU A 63 5.36 -6.50 -18.06
C LEU A 63 5.38 -7.91 -18.68
N GLY A 64 4.44 -8.78 -18.29
CA GLY A 64 4.36 -10.14 -18.83
C GLY A 64 5.39 -11.10 -18.24
N VAL A 65 5.88 -10.84 -17.02
CA VAL A 65 6.79 -11.77 -16.33
C VAL A 65 6.12 -13.14 -16.09
N PHE A 66 4.79 -13.17 -16.04
CA PHE A 66 3.97 -14.37 -15.81
C PHE A 66 3.19 -14.84 -17.05
N SER A 67 3.50 -14.31 -18.25
CA SER A 67 2.81 -14.63 -19.50
C SER A 67 3.57 -15.62 -20.37
#